data_AF-A0A0V0QHU8-F1
#
_entry.id   AF-A0A0V0QHU8-F1
#
_cell.length_a   1.000
_cell.length_b   1.000
_cell.length_c   1.000
_cell.angle_alpha   90.00
_cell.angle_beta   90.00
_cell.angle_gamma   90.00
#
_symmetry.space_group_name_H-M   'P 1'
#
loop_
_entity.id
_entity.type
_entity.pdbx_description
1 polymer ?
#
loop_
_entity_poly.entity_id
_entity_poly.type
_entity_poly.pdbx_seq_one_letter_code
_entity_poly.pdbx_strand_id
1 'polypeptide(L)'
;MNQNQILNNDSFLCKKQGHLNSPYIYLKFSENQNEILQCIYCNQQDSQNHKKIIIEQLLNEPAWNVKCFPPLQNTNDSEMIQKKLQFYQKDRVLKLKTDIVEEIKQIYTQFGRNIQKILDLSKKETIQKFENLSNFDDISELYDTSMIKQAIKYLQNNLITAQEFYEEQKYLKNIYENKKNINILNQQDIVYSQITSFVDNLKQQLNNKLEQFNQNIKIENINNDNQKRIFERQCMIKNIIQNEQQKGVYRNFSCDDNELGLIPPIDTVDKNRDDFKYNNLQNIITQLNQIQTRQSINNTQILKFYKQNNFYQDGIKILDYIPKNMQYQCFTSYSKNTNNQFTDNIMNPNQQMIIFDNNQINVQKIIYSNILNKYKTYHIKLKINLNNEKRQQIGFYLIDYNYKDTFNVKSNHIYMNKNFQGATNGEKEIKYQKLFFDFMNQNTTLNVVFNYNNKLFEIYDDNKQAYIKNVIDKNKIQGEMAFAINLQQNIREQVYISILSVSVN
;
A
#
# COMPACT_ATOMS: atom_id res chain seq x y z
N MET A 1 -44.56 0.11 37.55
CA MET A 1 -45.09 0.04 38.92
C MET A 1 -45.49 -1.40 39.19
N ASN A 2 -44.58 -2.22 39.72
CA ASN A 2 -44.92 -3.49 40.35
C ASN A 2 -44.60 -3.30 41.83
N GLN A 3 -45.65 -3.30 42.65
CA GLN A 3 -45.57 -3.11 44.08
C GLN A 3 -44.90 -4.34 44.72
N ASN A 4 -44.00 -4.04 45.66
CA ASN A 4 -43.37 -4.98 46.58
C ASN A 4 -44.40 -5.95 47.16
N GLN A 5 -44.30 -7.23 46.78
CA GLN A 5 -44.71 -8.30 47.67
C GLN A 5 -43.77 -8.24 48.89
N ILE A 6 -44.23 -7.56 49.93
CA ILE A 6 -43.60 -7.57 51.25
C ILE A 6 -43.60 -9.03 51.69
N LEU A 7 -42.43 -9.66 51.68
CA LEU A 7 -42.20 -10.92 52.35
C LEU A 7 -42.58 -10.70 53.83
N ASN A 8 -43.76 -11.18 54.24
CA ASN A 8 -44.15 -11.35 55.65
C ASN A 8 -43.28 -12.45 56.27
N ASN A 9 -41.98 -12.17 56.37
CA ASN A 9 -40.99 -12.99 57.01
C ASN A 9 -40.50 -12.21 58.23
N ASP A 10 -41.18 -12.40 59.36
CA ASP A 10 -40.68 -11.98 60.68
C ASP A 10 -39.26 -12.53 60.95
N SER A 11 -38.80 -13.50 60.14
CA SER A 11 -37.46 -14.07 60.13
C SER A 11 -36.34 -13.13 59.64
N PHE A 12 -36.63 -11.99 59.00
CA PHE A 12 -35.60 -11.05 58.50
C PHE A 12 -35.51 -9.73 59.27
N LEU A 13 -35.89 -9.75 60.55
CA LEU A 13 -35.81 -8.61 61.47
C LEU A 13 -34.66 -8.78 62.47
N CYS A 14 -34.10 -7.65 62.91
CA CYS A 14 -33.00 -7.63 63.87
C CYS A 14 -33.44 -8.15 65.24
N LYS A 15 -32.73 -9.17 65.76
CA LYS A 15 -33.01 -9.79 67.07
C LYS A 15 -32.31 -9.12 68.26
N LYS A 16 -31.51 -8.07 68.05
CA LYS A 16 -30.82 -7.38 69.15
C LYS A 16 -31.82 -6.56 69.99
N GLN A 17 -31.66 -6.63 71.30
CA GLN A 17 -32.48 -5.86 72.23
C GLN A 17 -32.35 -4.35 71.94
N GLY A 18 -33.49 -3.66 71.85
CA GLY A 18 -33.55 -2.23 71.52
C GLY A 18 -33.58 -1.89 70.02
N HIS A 19 -33.48 -2.87 69.11
CA HIS A 19 -33.57 -2.66 67.65
C HIS A 19 -34.92 -3.13 67.07
N LEU A 20 -35.97 -3.14 67.91
CA LEU A 20 -37.22 -3.88 67.69
C LEU A 20 -37.78 -3.68 66.27
N ASN A 21 -37.92 -4.79 65.56
CA ASN A 21 -38.48 -4.91 64.21
C ASN A 21 -37.76 -4.11 63.11
N SER A 22 -36.50 -3.72 63.32
CA SER A 22 -35.72 -3.10 62.25
C SER A 22 -35.29 -4.16 61.22
N PRO A 23 -35.59 -3.98 59.92
CA PRO A 23 -35.14 -4.91 58.89
C PRO A 23 -33.62 -4.89 58.77
N TYR A 24 -33.03 -6.03 58.40
CA TYR A 24 -31.63 -6.07 58.00
C TYR A 24 -31.44 -5.37 56.66
N ILE A 25 -30.50 -4.42 56.60
CA ILE A 25 -30.25 -3.58 55.41
C ILE A 25 -28.85 -3.87 54.84
N TYR A 26 -27.91 -4.28 55.68
CA TYR A 26 -26.52 -4.54 55.28
C TYR A 26 -26.12 -5.99 55.52
N LEU A 27 -25.33 -6.53 54.59
CA LEU A 27 -24.55 -7.76 54.72
C LEU A 27 -23.11 -7.38 55.04
N LYS A 28 -22.57 -7.84 56.17
CA LYS A 28 -21.16 -7.69 56.54
C LYS A 28 -20.43 -9.01 56.35
N PHE A 29 -19.27 -8.96 55.71
CA PHE A 29 -18.34 -10.09 55.67
C PHE A 29 -17.58 -10.13 57.01
N SER A 30 -18.11 -10.90 57.97
CA SER A 30 -17.56 -11.09 59.32
C SER A 30 -17.45 -12.57 59.66
N GLU A 31 -16.49 -12.92 60.50
CA GLU A 31 -16.37 -14.27 61.09
C GLU A 31 -17.38 -14.47 62.24
N ASN A 32 -17.89 -13.38 62.82
CA ASN A 32 -18.92 -13.43 63.85
C ASN A 32 -20.32 -13.51 63.20
N GLN A 33 -21.00 -14.64 63.38
CA GLN A 33 -22.34 -14.89 62.83
C GLN A 33 -23.34 -13.78 63.18
N ASN A 34 -23.26 -13.22 64.39
CA ASN A 34 -24.18 -12.18 64.87
C ASN A 34 -23.96 -10.80 64.23
N GLU A 35 -22.89 -10.64 63.44
CA GLU A 35 -22.57 -9.40 62.74
C GLU A 35 -22.84 -9.46 61.24
N ILE A 36 -23.08 -10.65 60.68
CA ILE A 36 -23.23 -10.86 59.22
C ILE A 36 -24.39 -10.03 58.66
N LEU A 37 -25.49 -9.90 59.41
CA LEU A 37 -26.63 -9.08 59.02
C LEU A 37 -26.78 -7.90 59.98
N GLN A 38 -26.87 -6.69 59.43
CA GLN A 38 -26.97 -5.46 60.22
C GLN A 38 -28.19 -4.63 59.80
N CYS A 39 -29.03 -4.27 60.79
CA CYS A 39 -30.00 -3.19 60.63
C CYS A 39 -29.30 -1.84 60.76
N ILE A 40 -30.05 -0.74 60.60
CA ILE A 40 -29.50 0.62 60.68
C ILE A 40 -28.78 0.90 62.02
N TYR A 41 -29.32 0.42 63.13
CA TYR A 41 -28.74 0.62 64.47
C TYR A 41 -27.46 -0.20 64.68
N CYS A 42 -27.44 -1.47 64.26
CA CYS A 42 -26.22 -2.28 64.26
C CYS A 42 -25.12 -1.64 63.42
N ASN A 43 -25.49 -1.08 62.25
CA ASN A 43 -24.54 -0.45 61.34
C ASN A 43 -23.92 0.82 61.95
N GLN A 44 -24.70 1.63 62.68
CA GLN A 44 -24.21 2.84 63.36
C GLN A 44 -23.14 2.55 64.42
N GLN A 45 -23.22 1.39 65.06
CA GLN A 45 -22.25 0.96 66.09
C GLN A 45 -20.99 0.32 65.50
N ASP A 46 -20.99 -0.01 64.21
CA ASP A 46 -19.89 -0.70 63.54
C ASP A 46 -19.09 0.28 62.67
N SER A 47 -17.80 0.45 62.94
CA SER A 47 -16.93 1.36 62.18
C SER A 47 -16.38 0.77 60.87
N GLN A 48 -16.56 -0.53 60.61
CA GLN A 48 -15.93 -1.25 59.49
C GLN A 48 -16.73 -1.12 58.18
N ASN A 49 -16.90 0.10 57.67
CA ASN A 49 -17.75 0.36 56.50
C ASN A 49 -17.31 -0.39 55.22
N HIS A 50 -16.02 -0.66 55.03
CA HIS A 50 -15.49 -1.36 53.85
C HIS A 50 -15.91 -2.84 53.74
N LYS A 51 -16.42 -3.44 54.82
CA LYS A 51 -16.88 -4.84 54.84
C LYS A 51 -18.38 -4.99 54.62
N LYS A 52 -19.10 -3.88 54.50
CA LYS A 52 -20.57 -3.84 54.50
C LYS A 52 -21.09 -3.57 53.11
N ILE A 53 -22.11 -4.32 52.73
CA ILE A 53 -22.78 -4.24 51.44
C ILE A 53 -24.26 -4.03 51.67
N ILE A 54 -24.88 -3.14 50.92
CA ILE A 54 -26.34 -2.95 50.96
C ILE A 54 -26.99 -4.17 50.32
N ILE A 55 -27.86 -4.87 51.06
CA ILE A 55 -28.49 -6.12 50.63
C ILE A 55 -29.30 -5.91 49.34
N GLU A 56 -30.03 -4.79 49.25
CA GLU A 56 -30.81 -4.46 48.05
C GLU A 56 -29.93 -4.33 46.80
N GLN A 57 -28.75 -3.71 46.91
CA GLN A 57 -27.81 -3.62 45.80
C GLN A 57 -27.29 -5.00 45.42
N LEU A 58 -26.93 -5.84 46.39
CA LEU A 58 -26.43 -7.18 46.14
C LEU A 58 -27.45 -8.07 45.40
N LEU A 59 -28.74 -7.89 45.70
CA LEU A 59 -29.83 -8.66 45.07
C LEU A 59 -30.21 -8.16 43.68
N ASN A 60 -30.18 -6.84 43.47
CA ASN A 60 -30.75 -6.21 42.27
C ASN A 60 -29.70 -5.70 41.28
N GLU A 61 -28.46 -5.51 41.70
CA GLU A 61 -27.40 -4.96 40.86
C GLU A 61 -26.35 -6.03 40.51
N PRO A 62 -25.73 -5.95 39.33
CA PRO A 62 -24.61 -6.82 39.01
C PRO A 62 -23.40 -6.51 39.91
N ALA A 63 -22.58 -7.54 40.18
CA ALA A 63 -21.47 -7.47 41.15
C ALA A 63 -20.50 -6.28 41.00
N TRP A 64 -20.29 -5.75 39.78
CA TRP A 64 -19.42 -4.60 39.55
C TRP A 64 -20.03 -3.24 39.93
N ASN A 65 -21.35 -3.18 40.17
CA ASN A 65 -22.06 -1.96 40.55
C ASN A 65 -22.37 -1.89 42.06
N VAL A 66 -22.34 -3.05 42.74
CA VAL A 66 -22.58 -3.19 44.17
C VAL A 66 -21.49 -2.46 44.96
N LYS A 67 -21.85 -1.45 45.76
CA LYS A 67 -20.88 -0.69 46.55
C LYS A 67 -20.19 -1.59 47.57
N CYS A 68 -18.88 -1.33 47.78
CA CYS A 68 -18.02 -2.10 48.68
C CYS A 68 -17.90 -3.60 48.32
N PHE A 69 -18.16 -3.98 47.06
CA PHE A 69 -17.92 -5.33 46.54
C PHE A 69 -16.77 -5.35 45.53
N PRO A 70 -15.73 -6.20 45.68
CA PRO A 70 -15.53 -7.11 46.80
C PRO A 70 -15.18 -6.35 48.10
N PRO A 71 -15.51 -6.92 49.28
CA PRO A 71 -15.32 -6.31 50.60
C PRO A 71 -13.85 -6.34 51.02
N LEU A 72 -13.01 -5.61 50.30
CA LEU A 72 -11.58 -5.50 50.53
C LEU A 72 -11.26 -4.34 51.47
N GLN A 73 -10.21 -4.49 52.26
CA GLN A 73 -9.72 -3.43 53.16
C GLN A 73 -9.22 -2.21 52.38
N ASN A 74 -8.61 -2.44 51.21
CA ASN A 74 -8.20 -1.38 50.30
C ASN A 74 -9.31 -1.07 49.29
N THR A 75 -9.88 0.14 49.38
CA THR A 75 -10.95 0.60 48.50
C THR A 75 -10.51 0.71 47.04
N ASN A 76 -9.24 1.06 46.78
CA ASN A 76 -8.71 1.17 45.42
C ASN A 76 -8.69 -0.19 44.70
N ASP A 77 -8.40 -1.27 45.44
CA ASP A 77 -8.40 -2.62 44.88
C ASP A 77 -9.82 -3.09 44.55
N SER A 78 -10.79 -2.74 45.41
CA SER A 78 -12.21 -3.01 45.17
C SER A 78 -12.70 -2.32 43.89
N GLU A 79 -12.43 -1.03 43.73
CA GLU A 79 -12.76 -0.28 42.51
C GLU A 79 -12.08 -0.84 41.26
N MET A 80 -10.79 -1.23 41.36
CA MET A 80 -10.08 -1.85 40.25
C MET A 80 -10.74 -3.18 39.83
N ILE A 81 -11.15 -4.01 40.80
CA ILE A 81 -11.81 -5.29 40.52
C ILE A 81 -13.19 -5.06 39.91
N GLN A 82 -13.97 -4.10 40.42
CA GLN A 82 -15.27 -3.73 39.86
C GLN A 82 -15.14 -3.31 38.39
N LYS A 83 -14.18 -2.43 38.06
CA LYS A 83 -13.90 -2.03 36.67
C LYS A 83 -13.54 -3.23 35.79
N LYS A 84 -12.74 -4.17 36.29
CA LYS A 84 -12.40 -5.42 35.57
C LYS A 84 -13.63 -6.32 35.38
N LEU A 85 -14.44 -6.53 36.40
CA LEU A 85 -15.68 -7.31 36.31
C LEU A 85 -16.67 -6.70 35.32
N GLN A 86 -16.76 -5.36 35.27
CA GLN A 86 -17.56 -4.65 34.28
C GLN A 86 -17.02 -4.84 32.86
N PHE A 87 -15.70 -4.85 32.68
CA PHE A 87 -15.08 -5.03 31.36
C PHE A 87 -15.21 -6.47 30.84
N TYR A 88 -14.97 -7.46 31.70
CA TYR A 88 -14.97 -8.89 31.34
C TYR A 88 -16.36 -9.55 31.42
N GLN A 89 -17.43 -8.75 31.27
CA GLN A 89 -18.78 -9.29 31.10
C GLN A 89 -18.85 -10.20 29.88
N LYS A 90 -19.57 -11.32 30.00
CA LYS A 90 -19.71 -12.34 28.94
C LYS A 90 -20.10 -11.72 27.60
N ASP A 91 -21.05 -10.78 27.61
CA ASP A 91 -21.55 -10.13 26.39
C ASP A 91 -20.52 -9.19 25.76
N ARG A 92 -19.73 -8.48 26.58
CA ARG A 92 -18.64 -7.61 26.08
C ARG A 92 -17.50 -8.43 25.48
N VAL A 93 -17.14 -9.55 26.11
CA VAL A 93 -16.13 -10.48 25.57
C VAL A 93 -16.62 -11.13 24.28
N LEU A 94 -17.89 -11.51 24.20
CA LEU A 94 -18.48 -12.06 22.98
C LEU A 94 -18.53 -11.03 21.86
N LYS A 95 -18.91 -9.79 22.18
CA LYS A 95 -18.90 -8.67 21.24
C LYS A 95 -17.48 -8.42 20.71
N LEU A 96 -16.48 -8.31 21.60
CA LEU A 96 -15.08 -8.14 21.20
C LEU A 96 -14.60 -9.25 20.26
N LYS A 97 -14.94 -10.52 20.54
CA LYS A 97 -14.62 -11.64 19.64
C LYS A 97 -15.27 -11.49 18.27
N THR A 98 -16.54 -11.09 18.26
CA THR A 98 -17.31 -10.89 17.02
C THR A 98 -16.71 -9.75 16.20
N ASP A 99 -16.41 -8.63 16.86
CA ASP A 99 -15.79 -7.45 16.25
C ASP A 99 -14.43 -7.79 15.62
N ILE A 100 -13.57 -8.52 16.33
CA ILE A 100 -12.26 -8.96 15.79
C ILE A 100 -12.42 -9.90 14.59
N VAL A 101 -13.35 -10.86 14.65
CA VAL A 101 -13.60 -11.78 13.53
C VAL A 101 -14.12 -11.02 12.30
N GLU A 102 -14.99 -10.04 12.51
CA GLU A 102 -15.52 -9.22 11.42
C GLU A 102 -14.44 -8.31 10.82
N GLU A 103 -13.59 -7.71 11.65
CA GLU A 103 -12.43 -6.93 11.19
C GLU A 103 -11.49 -7.78 10.31
N ILE A 104 -11.19 -9.01 10.73
CA ILE A 104 -10.39 -9.96 9.93
C ILE A 104 -11.07 -10.22 8.57
N LYS A 105 -12.37 -10.50 8.54
CA LYS A 105 -13.11 -10.73 7.28
C LYS A 105 -13.07 -9.50 6.37
N GLN A 106 -13.23 -8.30 6.93
CA GLN A 106 -13.19 -7.05 6.17
C GLN A 106 -11.82 -6.85 5.53
N ILE A 107 -10.73 -7.12 6.26
CA ILE A 107 -9.36 -7.07 5.74
C ILE A 107 -9.20 -8.00 4.53
N TYR A 108 -9.60 -9.27 4.65
CA TYR A 108 -9.51 -10.23 3.52
C TYR A 108 -10.38 -9.82 2.33
N THR A 109 -11.58 -9.30 2.59
CA THR A 109 -12.50 -8.83 1.54
C THR A 109 -11.94 -7.63 0.79
N GLN A 110 -11.34 -6.67 1.51
CA GLN A 110 -10.70 -5.51 0.90
C GLN A 110 -9.45 -5.91 0.12
N PHE A 111 -8.64 -6.81 0.67
CA PHE A 111 -7.46 -7.36 0.01
C PHE A 111 -7.80 -8.07 -1.30
N GLY A 112 -8.83 -8.94 -1.31
CA GLY A 112 -9.32 -9.60 -2.52
C GLY A 112 -9.78 -8.61 -3.60
N ARG A 113 -10.53 -7.57 -3.22
CA ARG A 113 -10.95 -6.50 -4.14
C ARG A 113 -9.77 -5.76 -4.78
N ASN A 114 -8.71 -5.50 -4.00
CA ASN A 114 -7.53 -4.82 -4.51
C ASN A 114 -6.75 -5.71 -5.49
N ILE A 115 -6.60 -7.01 -5.19
CA ILE A 115 -5.98 -7.97 -6.10
C ILE A 115 -6.74 -8.05 -7.41
N GLN A 116 -8.07 -8.17 -7.36
CA GLN A 116 -8.89 -8.24 -8.55
C GLN A 116 -8.69 -7.03 -9.47
N LYS A 117 -8.72 -5.81 -8.91
CA LYS A 117 -8.48 -4.58 -9.68
C LYS A 117 -7.12 -4.56 -10.38
N ILE A 118 -6.07 -5.03 -9.70
CA ILE A 118 -4.72 -5.10 -10.28
C ILE A 118 -4.66 -6.13 -11.40
N LEU A 119 -5.29 -7.30 -11.22
CA LEU A 119 -5.37 -8.34 -12.24
C LEU A 119 -6.14 -7.85 -13.47
N ASP A 120 -7.25 -7.14 -13.28
CA ASP A 120 -8.04 -6.59 -14.38
C ASP A 120 -7.26 -5.54 -15.17
N LEU A 121 -6.52 -4.67 -14.49
CA LEU A 121 -5.65 -3.67 -15.14
C LEU A 121 -4.53 -4.37 -15.93
N SER A 122 -3.83 -5.32 -15.30
CA SER A 122 -2.76 -6.09 -15.94
C SER A 122 -3.27 -6.86 -17.17
N LYS A 123 -4.44 -7.49 -17.07
CA LYS A 123 -5.10 -8.17 -18.20
C LYS A 123 -5.37 -7.19 -19.33
N LYS A 124 -5.96 -6.03 -19.03
CA LYS A 124 -6.26 -4.99 -20.03
C LYS A 124 -5.00 -4.52 -20.76
N GLU A 125 -3.94 -4.21 -20.02
CA GLU A 125 -2.67 -3.77 -20.61
C GLU A 125 -2.02 -4.84 -21.49
N THR A 126 -2.06 -6.10 -21.05
CA THR A 126 -1.52 -7.23 -21.81
C THR A 126 -2.30 -7.47 -23.10
N ILE A 127 -3.63 -7.40 -23.06
CA ILE A 127 -4.47 -7.49 -24.26
C ILE A 127 -4.15 -6.36 -25.23
N GLN A 128 -4.08 -5.12 -24.76
CA GLN A 128 -3.76 -3.98 -25.61
C GLN A 128 -2.38 -4.10 -26.27
N LYS A 129 -1.39 -4.63 -25.55
CA LYS A 129 -0.07 -4.94 -26.12
C LYS A 129 -0.16 -6.01 -27.21
N PHE A 130 -0.96 -7.04 -27.00
CA PHE A 130 -1.18 -8.10 -27.98
C PHE A 130 -1.88 -7.57 -29.25
N GLU A 131 -2.92 -6.75 -29.09
CA GLU A 131 -3.62 -6.12 -30.21
C GLU A 131 -2.67 -5.28 -31.05
N ASN A 132 -1.77 -4.52 -30.42
CA ASN A 132 -0.75 -3.74 -31.12
C ASN A 132 0.27 -4.61 -31.89
N LEU A 133 0.53 -5.84 -31.44
CA LEU A 133 1.42 -6.80 -32.11
C LEU A 133 0.72 -7.59 -33.22
N SER A 134 -0.62 -7.67 -33.19
CA SER A 134 -1.43 -8.54 -34.05
C SER A 134 -1.91 -7.86 -35.34
N ASN A 135 -1.22 -6.81 -35.80
CA ASN A 135 -1.45 -6.25 -37.13
C ASN A 135 -0.85 -7.19 -38.19
N PHE A 136 -1.56 -8.28 -38.48
CA PHE A 136 -1.24 -9.16 -39.58
C PHE A 136 -1.84 -8.62 -40.86
N ASP A 137 -1.02 -8.50 -41.90
CA ASP A 137 -1.53 -8.31 -43.25
C ASP A 137 -2.30 -9.55 -43.68
N ASP A 138 -3.44 -9.37 -44.35
CA ASP A 138 -4.15 -10.48 -44.96
C ASP A 138 -3.36 -10.99 -46.18
N ILE A 139 -2.62 -12.08 -45.99
CA ILE A 139 -1.83 -12.70 -47.06
C ILE A 139 -2.65 -13.58 -47.99
N SER A 140 -3.94 -13.81 -47.69
CA SER A 140 -4.79 -14.62 -48.56
C SER A 140 -4.90 -14.01 -49.97
N GLU A 141 -4.76 -12.68 -50.08
CA GLU A 141 -4.74 -11.94 -51.34
C GLU A 141 -3.47 -12.19 -52.17
N LEU A 142 -2.34 -12.58 -51.56
CA LEU A 142 -1.07 -12.75 -52.29
C LEU A 142 -1.08 -13.93 -53.27
N TYR A 143 -1.94 -14.91 -53.03
CA TYR A 143 -2.10 -16.10 -53.86
C TYR A 143 -3.57 -16.36 -54.20
N ASP A 144 -4.33 -15.29 -54.44
CA ASP A 144 -5.74 -15.41 -54.79
C ASP A 144 -5.92 -16.05 -56.18
N THR A 145 -6.43 -17.28 -56.17
CA THR A 145 -6.74 -18.05 -57.39
C THR A 145 -7.97 -17.55 -58.15
N SER A 146 -8.71 -16.56 -57.63
CA SER A 146 -9.93 -16.04 -58.25
C SER A 146 -9.67 -15.50 -59.66
N MET A 147 -8.57 -14.75 -59.84
CA MET A 147 -8.20 -14.11 -61.10
C MET A 147 -7.96 -15.14 -62.22
N ILE A 148 -7.17 -16.18 -61.96
CA ILE A 148 -6.91 -17.22 -62.97
C ILE A 148 -8.16 -18.06 -63.25
N LYS A 149 -8.98 -18.35 -62.23
CA LYS A 149 -10.27 -19.05 -62.42
C LYS A 149 -11.21 -18.24 -63.32
N GLN A 150 -11.22 -16.92 -63.18
CA GLN A 150 -12.02 -16.03 -64.00
C GLN A 150 -11.50 -15.98 -65.45
N ALA A 151 -10.19 -15.87 -65.64
CA ALA A 151 -9.56 -15.91 -66.96
C ALA A 151 -9.88 -17.23 -67.70
N ILE A 152 -9.84 -18.37 -67.00
CA ILE A 152 -10.23 -19.68 -67.56
C ILE A 152 -11.71 -19.66 -68.00
N LYS A 153 -12.61 -19.13 -67.17
CA LYS A 153 -14.04 -19.02 -67.53
C LYS A 153 -14.27 -18.13 -68.75
N TYR A 154 -13.54 -17.01 -68.86
CA TYR A 154 -13.62 -16.13 -70.02
C TYR A 154 -13.13 -16.81 -71.30
N LEU A 155 -12.04 -17.56 -71.22
CA LEU A 155 -11.54 -18.35 -72.33
C LEU A 155 -12.56 -19.42 -72.76
N GLN A 156 -13.13 -20.17 -71.82
CA GLN A 156 -14.14 -21.20 -72.09
C GLN A 156 -15.40 -20.64 -72.78
N ASN A 157 -15.76 -19.40 -72.47
CA ASN A 157 -16.92 -18.72 -73.04
C ASN A 157 -16.58 -17.90 -74.30
N ASN A 158 -15.37 -18.03 -74.86
CA ASN A 158 -14.86 -17.25 -76.00
C ASN A 158 -14.92 -15.72 -75.81
N LEU A 159 -14.83 -15.23 -74.56
CA LEU A 159 -14.83 -13.79 -74.24
C LEU A 159 -13.42 -13.17 -74.34
N ILE A 160 -12.37 -14.00 -74.27
CA ILE A 160 -10.98 -13.64 -74.53
C ILE A 160 -10.34 -14.69 -75.45
N THR A 161 -9.31 -14.29 -76.16
CA THR A 161 -8.48 -15.16 -77.01
C THR A 161 -7.46 -15.96 -76.20
N ALA A 162 -6.90 -17.01 -76.80
CA ALA A 162 -5.81 -17.77 -76.20
C ALA A 162 -4.57 -16.91 -75.91
N GLN A 163 -4.29 -15.91 -76.75
CA GLN A 163 -3.16 -15.00 -76.54
C GLN A 163 -3.40 -14.07 -75.34
N GLU A 164 -4.60 -13.51 -75.21
CA GLU A 164 -4.97 -12.69 -74.04
C GLU A 164 -4.92 -13.51 -72.74
N PHE A 165 -5.40 -14.75 -72.77
CA PHE A 165 -5.28 -15.67 -71.64
C PHE A 165 -3.81 -15.96 -71.28
N TYR A 166 -2.95 -16.15 -72.27
CA TYR A 166 -1.52 -16.39 -72.04
C TYR A 166 -0.84 -15.19 -71.35
N GLU A 167 -1.12 -13.96 -71.77
CA GLU A 167 -0.57 -12.77 -71.12
C GLU A 167 -1.08 -12.61 -69.68
N GLU A 168 -2.37 -12.88 -69.42
CA GLU A 168 -2.95 -12.86 -68.07
C GLU A 168 -2.31 -13.91 -67.15
N GLN A 169 -2.13 -15.14 -67.67
CA GLN A 169 -1.45 -16.22 -66.95
C GLN A 169 0.01 -15.85 -66.64
N LYS A 170 0.72 -15.25 -67.60
CA LYS A 170 2.12 -14.83 -67.45
C LYS A 170 2.25 -13.70 -66.41
N TYR A 171 1.30 -12.77 -66.38
CA TYR A 171 1.20 -11.75 -65.34
C TYR A 171 1.04 -12.37 -63.94
N LEU A 172 0.07 -13.27 -63.77
CA LEU A 172 -0.17 -13.96 -62.50
C LEU A 172 1.02 -14.83 -62.07
N LYS A 173 1.68 -15.51 -63.02
CA LYS A 173 2.91 -16.25 -62.75
C LYS A 173 3.99 -15.36 -62.14
N ASN A 174 4.22 -14.16 -62.70
CA ASN A 174 5.21 -13.22 -62.16
C ASN A 174 4.85 -12.73 -60.75
N ILE A 175 3.55 -12.59 -60.43
CA ILE A 175 3.10 -12.26 -59.07
C ILE A 175 3.39 -13.42 -58.11
N TYR A 176 2.99 -14.65 -58.47
CA TYR A 176 3.13 -15.81 -57.59
C TYR A 176 4.59 -16.25 -57.39
N GLU A 177 5.45 -16.08 -58.39
CA GLU A 177 6.89 -16.39 -58.29
C GLU A 177 7.70 -15.25 -57.67
N ASN A 178 7.05 -14.13 -57.31
CA ASN A 178 7.75 -12.99 -56.72
C ASN A 178 8.33 -13.36 -55.35
N LYS A 179 9.67 -13.38 -55.25
CA LYS A 179 10.39 -13.65 -53.99
C LYS A 179 9.97 -12.74 -52.83
N LYS A 180 9.45 -11.53 -53.10
CA LYS A 180 8.91 -10.66 -52.06
C LYS A 180 7.70 -11.29 -51.36
N ASN A 181 6.79 -11.95 -52.09
CA ASN A 181 5.61 -12.59 -51.52
C ASN A 181 5.98 -13.80 -50.66
N ILE A 182 6.99 -14.58 -51.08
CA ILE A 182 7.57 -15.66 -50.27
C ILE A 182 8.20 -15.11 -48.98
N ASN A 183 8.91 -13.98 -49.07
CA ASN A 183 9.48 -13.34 -47.88
C ASN A 183 8.41 -12.83 -46.91
N ILE A 184 7.30 -12.29 -47.41
CA ILE A 184 6.16 -11.87 -46.57
C ILE A 184 5.57 -13.08 -45.84
N LEU A 185 5.33 -14.20 -46.53
CA LEU A 185 4.87 -15.45 -45.92
C LEU A 185 5.80 -15.93 -44.80
N ASN A 186 7.10 -16.02 -45.09
CA ASN A 186 8.09 -16.46 -44.09
C ASN A 186 8.17 -15.49 -42.90
N GLN A 187 8.00 -14.18 -43.13
CA GLN A 187 7.93 -13.20 -42.06
C GLN A 187 6.69 -13.38 -41.18
N GLN A 188 5.55 -13.76 -41.75
CA GLN A 188 4.35 -14.05 -40.96
C GLN A 188 4.50 -15.29 -40.08
N ASP A 189 5.13 -16.35 -40.57
CA ASP A 189 5.43 -17.53 -39.74
C ASP A 189 6.32 -17.17 -38.54
N ILE A 190 7.32 -16.30 -38.77
CA ILE A 190 8.16 -15.77 -37.70
C ILE A 190 7.32 -14.98 -36.69
N VAL A 191 6.47 -14.06 -37.15
CA VAL A 191 5.60 -13.27 -36.26
C VAL A 191 4.64 -14.16 -35.47
N TYR A 192 4.03 -15.16 -36.12
CA TYR A 192 3.13 -16.12 -35.46
C TYR A 192 3.85 -16.93 -34.38
N SER A 193 5.06 -17.43 -34.67
CA SER A 193 5.88 -18.17 -33.70
C SER A 193 6.29 -17.30 -32.51
N GLN A 194 6.62 -16.02 -32.74
CA GLN A 194 6.94 -15.05 -31.69
C GLN A 194 5.73 -14.77 -30.80
N ILE A 195 4.56 -14.59 -31.40
CA ILE A 195 3.31 -14.38 -30.66
C ILE A 195 2.96 -15.61 -29.81
N THR A 196 3.09 -16.80 -30.37
CA THR A 196 2.86 -18.05 -29.64
C THR A 196 3.82 -18.17 -28.45
N SER A 197 5.12 -17.93 -28.67
CA SER A 197 6.13 -17.93 -27.61
C SER A 197 5.87 -16.89 -26.53
N PHE A 198 5.40 -15.69 -26.91
CA PHE A 198 5.02 -14.65 -25.97
C PHE A 198 3.86 -15.08 -25.07
N VAL A 199 2.81 -15.68 -25.63
CA VAL A 199 1.65 -16.19 -24.89
C VAL A 199 2.06 -17.30 -23.92
N ASP A 200 2.90 -18.24 -24.36
CA ASP A 200 3.39 -19.33 -23.51
C ASP A 200 4.25 -18.80 -22.35
N ASN A 201 5.12 -17.84 -22.62
CA ASN A 201 5.94 -17.20 -21.59
C ASN A 201 5.07 -16.44 -20.59
N LEU A 202 4.09 -15.66 -21.05
CA LEU A 202 3.13 -14.98 -20.18
C LEU A 202 2.41 -15.99 -19.27
N LYS A 203 1.93 -17.12 -19.81
CA LYS A 203 1.28 -18.17 -19.04
C LYS A 203 2.20 -18.74 -17.95
N GLN A 204 3.46 -19.04 -18.31
CA GLN A 204 4.45 -19.53 -17.36
C GLN A 204 4.73 -18.51 -16.26
N GLN A 205 4.89 -17.24 -16.61
CA GLN A 205 5.11 -16.16 -15.64
C GLN A 205 3.94 -16.01 -14.67
N LEU A 206 2.70 -16.03 -15.16
CA LEU A 206 1.52 -15.93 -14.32
C LEU A 206 1.42 -17.10 -13.34
N ASN A 207 1.70 -18.33 -13.79
CA ASN A 207 1.73 -19.50 -12.92
C ASN A 207 2.81 -19.38 -11.84
N ASN A 208 4.04 -19.01 -12.21
CA ASN A 208 5.13 -18.83 -11.26
C ASN A 208 4.80 -17.75 -10.21
N LYS A 209 4.18 -16.64 -10.62
CA LYS A 209 3.77 -15.57 -9.70
C LYS A 209 2.64 -16.03 -8.78
N LEU A 210 1.69 -16.82 -9.28
CA LEU A 210 0.62 -17.40 -8.47
C LEU A 210 1.20 -18.35 -7.40
N GLU A 211 2.15 -19.20 -7.77
CA GLU A 211 2.82 -20.09 -6.82
C GLU A 211 3.59 -19.30 -5.75
N GLN A 212 4.36 -18.28 -6.15
CA GLN A 212 5.06 -17.39 -5.20
C GLN A 212 4.07 -16.69 -4.26
N PHE A 213 2.95 -16.19 -4.80
CA PHE A 213 1.91 -15.57 -4.00
C PHE A 213 1.32 -16.56 -2.98
N ASN A 214 1.00 -17.78 -3.40
CA ASN A 214 0.49 -18.83 -2.51
C ASN A 214 1.50 -19.22 -1.42
N GLN A 215 2.80 -19.23 -1.74
CA GLN A 215 3.85 -19.47 -0.76
C GLN A 215 3.95 -18.32 0.25
N ASN A 216 3.83 -17.08 -0.21
CA ASN A 216 3.98 -15.88 0.61
C ASN A 216 2.73 -15.53 1.45
N ILE A 217 1.52 -15.98 1.05
CA ILE A 217 0.30 -15.82 1.85
C ILE A 217 0.28 -16.75 3.07
N LYS A 218 1.20 -17.72 3.17
CA LYS A 218 1.33 -18.51 4.40
C LYS A 218 1.69 -17.57 5.54
N ILE A 219 0.67 -17.07 6.22
CA ILE A 219 0.80 -16.31 7.46
C ILE A 219 1.50 -17.26 8.41
N GLU A 220 2.74 -16.93 8.79
CA GLU A 220 3.44 -17.65 9.84
C GLU A 220 2.45 -17.83 10.99
N ASN A 221 2.15 -19.09 11.33
CA ASN A 221 1.25 -19.42 12.43
C ASN A 221 1.63 -18.49 13.58
N ILE A 222 0.69 -17.64 14.02
CA ILE A 222 0.91 -16.66 15.08
C ILE A 222 1.65 -17.38 16.20
N ASN A 223 2.93 -17.06 16.32
CA ASN A 223 3.98 -17.82 17.00
C ASN A 223 3.40 -18.84 18.00
N ASN A 224 3.45 -20.14 17.68
CA ASN A 224 2.82 -21.21 18.48
C ASN A 224 3.13 -21.07 19.99
N ASP A 225 4.30 -20.54 20.33
CA ASP A 225 4.72 -20.25 21.70
C ASP A 225 3.84 -19.22 22.42
N ASN A 226 3.38 -18.17 21.75
CA ASN A 226 2.51 -17.17 22.35
C ASN A 226 1.10 -17.72 22.57
N GLN A 227 0.57 -18.48 21.61
CA GLN A 227 -0.71 -19.16 21.78
C GLN A 227 -0.63 -20.18 22.92
N LYS A 228 0.45 -20.96 22.97
CA LYS A 228 0.73 -21.91 24.05
C LYS A 228 0.83 -21.21 25.40
N ARG A 229 1.57 -20.10 25.51
CA ARG A 229 1.65 -19.31 26.76
C ARG A 229 0.31 -18.73 27.19
N ILE A 230 -0.51 -18.25 26.25
CA ILE A 230 -1.86 -17.75 26.56
C ILE A 230 -2.72 -18.90 27.07
N PHE A 231 -2.68 -20.06 26.42
CA PHE A 231 -3.43 -21.25 26.83
C PHE A 231 -2.98 -21.77 28.21
N GLU A 232 -1.66 -21.91 28.42
CA GLU A 232 -1.07 -22.30 29.70
C GLU A 232 -1.50 -21.36 30.83
N ARG A 233 -1.46 -20.04 30.60
CA ARG A 233 -1.94 -19.06 31.58
C ARG A 233 -3.43 -19.22 31.88
N GLN A 234 -4.26 -19.44 30.86
CA GLN A 234 -5.69 -19.69 31.06
C GLN A 234 -5.95 -20.97 31.87
N CYS A 235 -5.20 -22.04 31.62
CA CYS A 235 -5.26 -23.28 32.39
C CYS A 235 -4.81 -23.07 33.84
N MET A 236 -3.70 -22.37 34.07
CA MET A 236 -3.25 -22.03 35.42
C MET A 236 -4.30 -21.23 36.19
N ILE A 237 -4.90 -20.21 35.57
CA ILE A 237 -5.95 -19.40 36.20
C ILE A 237 -7.16 -20.27 36.57
N LYS A 238 -7.61 -21.16 35.67
CA LYS A 238 -8.71 -22.09 35.96
C LYS A 238 -8.40 -23.00 37.13
N ASN A 239 -7.20 -23.57 37.19
CA ASN A 239 -6.77 -24.44 38.29
C ASN A 239 -6.70 -23.68 39.62
N ILE A 240 -6.20 -22.44 39.61
CA ILE A 240 -6.19 -21.59 40.81
C ILE A 240 -7.63 -21.35 41.30
N ILE A 241 -8.55 -20.99 40.39
CA ILE A 241 -9.96 -20.77 40.74
C ILE A 241 -10.60 -22.04 41.31
N GLN A 242 -10.38 -23.20 40.70
CA GLN A 242 -10.92 -24.49 41.16
C GLN A 242 -10.36 -24.89 42.52
N ASN A 243 -9.06 -24.74 42.74
CA ASN A 243 -8.41 -25.09 44.01
C ASN A 243 -8.88 -24.18 45.16
N GLU A 244 -9.03 -22.88 44.92
CA GLU A 244 -9.55 -21.94 45.92
C GLU A 244 -11.03 -22.21 46.24
N GLN A 245 -11.84 -22.59 45.23
CA GLN A 245 -13.21 -23.03 45.46
C GLN A 245 -13.28 -24.31 46.30
N GLN A 246 -12.41 -25.31 46.05
CA GLN A 246 -12.38 -26.55 46.81
C GLN A 246 -11.91 -26.37 48.27
N LYS A 247 -10.91 -25.49 48.51
CA LYS A 247 -10.47 -25.16 49.88
C LYS A 247 -11.56 -24.50 50.72
N GLY A 248 -12.47 -23.76 50.09
CA GLY A 248 -13.63 -23.16 50.75
C GLY A 248 -14.69 -24.17 51.20
N VAL A 249 -14.73 -25.37 50.61
CA VAL A 249 -15.74 -26.41 50.94
C VAL A 249 -15.29 -27.33 52.09
N TYR A 250 -13.99 -27.45 52.36
CA TYR A 250 -13.46 -28.38 53.38
C TYR A 250 -13.18 -27.77 54.77
N ARG A 251 -13.50 -26.49 55.02
CA ARG A 251 -13.62 -25.97 56.39
C ARG A 251 -15.02 -26.24 56.96
N ASN A 252 -15.41 -27.51 56.99
CA ASN A 252 -16.43 -27.94 57.95
C ASN A 252 -15.72 -28.14 59.29
N PHE A 253 -16.20 -27.42 60.29
CA PHE A 253 -15.77 -27.48 61.67
C PHE A 253 -15.82 -28.92 62.22
N SER A 254 -14.66 -29.53 62.47
CA SER A 254 -14.53 -30.40 63.64
C SER A 254 -13.91 -29.55 64.74
N CYS A 255 -14.76 -28.97 65.58
CA CYS A 255 -14.33 -28.49 66.89
C CYS A 255 -14.13 -29.72 67.77
N ASP A 256 -12.91 -30.25 67.79
CA ASP A 256 -12.41 -30.98 68.95
C ASP A 256 -11.27 -30.15 69.53
N ASP A 257 -11.50 -29.72 70.76
CA ASP A 257 -10.63 -28.85 71.55
C ASP A 257 -9.36 -29.58 71.99
N ASN A 258 -8.33 -28.76 72.22
CA ASN A 258 -7.05 -29.02 72.88
C ASN A 258 -5.90 -29.47 71.97
N GLU A 259 -5.05 -28.51 71.61
CA GLU A 259 -3.65 -28.52 72.10
C GLU A 259 -2.95 -27.18 71.81
N LEU A 260 -2.35 -26.63 72.87
CA LEU A 260 -1.50 -25.44 72.86
C LEU A 260 -0.19 -25.74 72.11
N GLY A 261 -0.02 -25.17 70.92
CA GLY A 261 1.23 -25.22 70.16
C GLY A 261 1.60 -23.84 69.60
N LEU A 262 2.74 -23.32 70.05
CA LEU A 262 3.35 -22.05 69.67
C LEU A 262 3.45 -21.86 68.15
N ILE A 263 2.88 -20.78 67.62
CA ILE A 263 3.05 -20.34 66.22
C ILE A 263 4.14 -19.25 66.18
N PRO A 264 5.15 -19.35 65.29
CA PRO A 264 6.20 -18.32 65.15
C PRO A 264 5.67 -17.08 64.42
N PRO A 265 6.33 -15.91 64.58
CA PRO A 265 5.86 -14.66 64.02
C PRO A 265 6.03 -14.63 62.50
N ILE A 266 4.93 -14.33 61.79
CA ILE A 266 4.92 -14.04 60.36
C ILE A 266 5.26 -12.57 60.20
N ASP A 267 6.55 -12.29 59.97
CA ASP A 267 7.00 -11.00 59.46
C ASP A 267 7.64 -11.19 58.08
N THR A 268 7.31 -10.28 57.16
CA THR A 268 7.94 -10.04 55.84
C THR A 268 7.55 -10.94 54.65
N VAL A 269 6.26 -11.02 54.29
CA VAL A 269 5.86 -11.47 52.94
C VAL A 269 4.72 -10.62 52.40
N ASP A 270 4.93 -9.32 52.10
CA ASP A 270 3.90 -8.57 51.35
C ASP A 270 4.39 -7.43 50.44
N LYS A 271 5.69 -7.22 50.28
CA LYS A 271 6.20 -6.25 49.27
C LYS A 271 6.48 -6.87 47.89
N ASN A 272 6.83 -8.17 47.83
CA ASN A 272 7.17 -8.82 46.57
C ASN A 272 5.94 -9.20 45.71
N ARG A 273 4.72 -9.11 46.26
CA ARG A 273 3.49 -9.56 45.59
C ARG A 273 2.87 -8.48 44.69
N ASP A 274 3.05 -7.21 45.03
CA ASP A 274 2.54 -6.07 44.26
C ASP A 274 3.47 -5.69 43.10
N ASP A 275 4.79 -5.79 43.30
CA ASP A 275 5.77 -5.64 42.22
C ASP A 275 5.59 -6.72 41.14
N PHE A 276 5.21 -7.94 41.52
CA PHE A 276 4.95 -9.03 40.56
C PHE A 276 3.69 -8.79 39.70
N LYS A 277 2.66 -8.12 40.24
CA LYS A 277 1.43 -7.79 39.51
C LYS A 277 1.63 -6.60 38.56
N TYR A 278 2.35 -5.57 39.00
CA TYR A 278 2.64 -4.39 38.17
C TYR A 278 3.56 -4.75 36.99
N ASN A 279 4.59 -5.55 37.23
CA ASN A 279 5.49 -6.03 36.17
C ASN A 279 4.79 -6.94 35.14
N ASN A 280 3.79 -7.73 35.56
CA ASN A 280 2.99 -8.52 34.62
C ASN A 280 2.07 -7.66 33.76
N LEU A 281 1.49 -6.59 34.30
CA LEU A 281 0.62 -5.70 33.54
C LEU A 281 1.42 -4.89 32.51
N GLN A 282 2.58 -4.37 32.89
CA GLN A 282 3.48 -3.67 31.97
C GLN A 282 4.02 -4.59 30.87
N ASN A 283 4.29 -5.86 31.19
CA ASN A 283 4.65 -6.86 30.18
C ASN A 283 3.50 -7.14 29.19
N ILE A 284 2.25 -7.14 29.63
CA ILE A 284 1.09 -7.34 28.75
C ILE A 284 0.87 -6.13 27.84
N ILE A 285 0.96 -4.90 28.38
CA ILE A 285 0.84 -3.66 27.58
C ILE A 285 1.98 -3.57 26.55
N THR A 286 3.20 -3.91 26.96
CA THR A 286 4.37 -3.94 26.07
C THR A 286 4.19 -4.97 24.95
N GLN A 287 3.65 -6.15 25.25
CA GLN A 287 3.36 -7.18 24.24
C GLN A 287 2.25 -6.76 23.27
N LEU A 288 1.19 -6.09 23.76
CA LEU A 288 0.12 -5.57 22.90
C LEU A 288 0.61 -4.47 21.96
N ASN A 289 1.43 -3.56 22.45
CA ASN A 289 2.05 -2.52 21.62
C ASN A 289 3.03 -3.13 20.60
N GLN A 290 3.78 -4.17 20.97
CA GLN A 290 4.62 -4.92 20.02
C GLN A 290 3.80 -5.64 18.94
N ILE A 291 2.61 -6.16 19.27
CA ILE A 291 1.70 -6.78 18.29
C ILE A 291 1.15 -5.73 17.31
N GLN A 292 0.69 -4.56 17.80
CA GLN A 292 0.26 -3.46 16.92
C GLN A 292 1.39 -2.94 16.03
N THR A 293 2.62 -2.86 16.57
CA THR A 293 3.81 -2.44 15.82
C THR A 293 4.21 -3.50 14.79
N ARG A 294 4.05 -4.79 15.09
CA ARG A 294 4.28 -5.88 14.10
C ARG A 294 3.21 -5.91 13.01
N GLN A 295 1.95 -5.55 13.32
CA GLN A 295 0.90 -5.41 12.31
C GLN A 295 1.15 -4.22 11.37
N SER A 296 1.61 -3.08 11.89
CA SER A 296 2.02 -1.95 11.05
C SER A 296 3.29 -2.25 10.25
N ILE A 297 4.23 -3.01 10.81
CA ILE A 297 5.41 -3.56 10.09
C ILE A 297 4.97 -4.54 9.01
N ASN A 298 4.00 -5.42 9.23
CA ASN A 298 3.48 -6.33 8.21
C ASN A 298 2.78 -5.58 7.08
N ASN A 299 1.96 -4.56 7.36
CA ASN A 299 1.39 -3.71 6.32
C ASN A 299 2.47 -2.95 5.54
N THR A 300 3.53 -2.53 6.21
CA THR A 300 4.70 -1.87 5.60
C THR A 300 5.58 -2.84 4.81
N GLN A 301 5.71 -4.09 5.24
CA GLN A 301 6.45 -5.17 4.56
C GLN A 301 5.65 -5.69 3.37
N ILE A 302 4.32 -5.72 3.44
CA ILE A 302 3.42 -5.97 2.31
C ILE A 302 3.52 -4.83 1.29
N LEU A 303 3.49 -3.56 1.72
CA LEU A 303 3.77 -2.41 0.85
C LEU A 303 5.19 -2.41 0.26
N LYS A 304 6.20 -2.86 1.01
CA LYS A 304 7.58 -3.04 0.52
C LYS A 304 7.68 -4.23 -0.44
N PHE A 305 6.99 -5.34 -0.18
CA PHE A 305 6.86 -6.49 -1.08
C PHE A 305 6.20 -6.05 -2.39
N TYR A 306 5.17 -5.20 -2.36
CA TYR A 306 4.58 -4.62 -3.56
C TYR A 306 5.52 -3.68 -4.31
N LYS A 307 6.33 -2.88 -3.60
CA LYS A 307 7.37 -2.02 -4.20
C LYS A 307 8.57 -2.81 -4.75
N GLN A 308 8.92 -3.94 -4.13
CA GLN A 308 10.06 -4.78 -4.51
C GLN A 308 9.71 -5.79 -5.61
N ASN A 309 8.46 -6.27 -5.68
CA ASN A 309 8.02 -7.23 -6.69
C ASN A 309 7.48 -6.60 -7.97
N ASN A 310 7.85 -5.34 -8.27
CA ASN A 310 7.61 -4.60 -9.52
C ASN A 310 7.11 -5.50 -10.66
N PHE A 311 5.78 -5.69 -10.76
CA PHE A 311 5.14 -6.46 -11.83
C PHE A 311 5.46 -5.90 -13.22
N TYR A 312 6.01 -4.68 -13.29
CA TYR A 312 6.45 -3.98 -14.49
C TYR A 312 7.90 -4.26 -14.93
N GLN A 313 8.83 -4.64 -14.03
CA GLN A 313 10.27 -4.60 -14.35
C GLN A 313 10.79 -5.86 -15.04
N ASP A 314 10.22 -7.04 -14.75
CA ASP A 314 10.69 -8.28 -15.40
C ASP A 314 10.11 -8.49 -16.81
N GLY A 315 9.01 -7.81 -17.16
CA GLY A 315 8.55 -7.69 -18.55
C GLY A 315 9.49 -6.84 -19.43
N ILE A 316 10.36 -6.02 -18.82
CA ILE A 316 11.30 -5.15 -19.54
C ILE A 316 12.55 -5.92 -20.01
N LYS A 317 12.92 -7.03 -19.35
CA LYS A 317 14.11 -7.83 -19.73
C LYS A 317 13.96 -8.58 -21.06
N ILE A 318 12.73 -8.72 -21.58
CA ILE A 318 12.46 -9.34 -22.88
C ILE A 318 12.45 -8.31 -24.03
N LEU A 319 12.46 -7.00 -23.73
CA LEU A 319 12.46 -5.94 -24.74
C LEU A 319 13.84 -5.72 -25.41
N ASP A 320 14.90 -6.36 -24.93
CA ASP A 320 16.21 -6.32 -25.60
C ASP A 320 16.24 -7.15 -26.91
N TYR A 321 15.16 -7.86 -27.25
CA TYR A 321 15.05 -8.67 -28.48
C TYR A 321 13.89 -8.29 -29.43
N ILE A 322 13.18 -7.18 -29.20
CA ILE A 322 12.08 -6.74 -30.07
C ILE A 322 12.51 -5.54 -30.93
N PRO A 323 12.27 -5.53 -32.25
CA PRO A 323 12.57 -4.39 -33.12
C PRO A 323 11.98 -3.09 -32.57
N LYS A 324 12.86 -2.11 -32.35
CA LYS A 324 12.59 -0.75 -31.87
C LYS A 324 11.38 -0.14 -32.57
N ASN A 325 10.21 -0.06 -31.92
CA ASN A 325 9.11 0.86 -32.23
C ASN A 325 7.99 0.81 -31.16
N MET A 326 8.27 1.06 -29.88
CA MET A 326 7.23 1.51 -28.92
C MET A 326 7.86 2.03 -27.63
N GLN A 327 7.91 3.36 -27.48
CA GLN A 327 8.68 4.04 -26.44
C GLN A 327 7.97 5.31 -25.96
N TYR A 328 6.79 5.19 -25.33
CA TYR A 328 6.00 6.39 -24.98
C TYR A 328 5.24 6.31 -23.64
N GLN A 329 5.90 5.86 -22.57
CA GLN A 329 5.47 6.15 -21.19
C GLN A 329 6.63 6.79 -20.44
N CYS A 330 6.81 8.10 -20.62
CA CYS A 330 8.09 8.73 -20.27
C CYS A 330 8.05 9.89 -19.30
N PHE A 331 6.91 10.41 -18.80
CA PHE A 331 6.95 11.52 -17.83
C PHE A 331 5.81 11.47 -16.80
N THR A 332 6.15 11.73 -15.52
CA THR A 332 5.19 12.03 -14.46
C THR A 332 5.40 13.47 -13.99
N SER A 333 4.31 14.19 -13.74
CA SER A 333 4.35 15.62 -13.42
C SER A 333 4.32 15.88 -11.91
N TYR A 334 5.19 16.77 -11.42
CA TYR A 334 5.23 17.18 -10.02
C TYR A 334 5.47 18.69 -9.88
N SER A 335 4.44 19.43 -9.49
CA SER A 335 4.60 20.83 -9.06
C SER A 335 4.86 20.86 -7.56
N LYS A 336 5.98 21.44 -7.14
CA LYS A 336 6.31 21.63 -5.72
C LYS A 336 6.00 23.07 -5.35
N ASN A 337 4.99 23.30 -4.51
CA ASN A 337 4.83 24.57 -3.80
C ASN A 337 4.73 24.31 -2.30
N THR A 338 5.31 25.22 -1.50
CA THR A 338 5.47 25.06 -0.04
C THR A 338 4.20 25.31 0.76
N ASN A 339 3.08 25.64 0.15
CA ASN A 339 1.76 25.64 0.78
C ASN A 339 0.66 25.45 -0.30
N ASN A 340 -0.23 24.49 -0.06
CA ASN A 340 -1.52 24.24 -0.73
C ASN A 340 -1.57 23.61 -2.15
N GLN A 341 -2.35 22.53 -2.19
CA GLN A 341 -3.13 21.86 -3.24
C GLN A 341 -2.54 21.67 -4.65
N PHE A 342 -2.44 20.40 -4.99
CA PHE A 342 -2.03 19.82 -6.27
C PHE A 342 -3.01 20.21 -7.38
N THR A 343 -2.47 20.72 -8.48
CA THR A 343 -3.19 20.82 -9.76
C THR A 343 -2.51 19.86 -10.73
N ASP A 344 -3.28 18.90 -11.23
CA ASP A 344 -2.82 17.86 -12.14
C ASP A 344 -2.40 18.49 -13.47
N ASN A 345 -1.12 18.38 -13.84
CA ASN A 345 -0.74 18.63 -15.23
C ASN A 345 -1.29 17.47 -16.07
N ILE A 346 -2.20 17.79 -16.98
CA ILE A 346 -2.89 16.80 -17.80
C ILE A 346 -1.94 16.32 -18.91
N MET A 347 -1.54 15.06 -18.84
CA MET A 347 -0.99 14.37 -20.01
C MET A 347 -2.16 13.97 -20.91
N ASN A 348 -2.23 14.53 -22.12
CA ASN A 348 -3.20 14.05 -23.10
C ASN A 348 -2.68 12.74 -23.70
N PRO A 349 -3.32 11.58 -23.50
CA PRO A 349 -2.82 10.30 -24.04
C PRO A 349 -2.80 10.27 -25.58
N ASN A 350 -3.55 11.16 -26.24
CA ASN A 350 -3.62 11.23 -27.71
C ASN A 350 -2.61 12.21 -28.31
N GLN A 351 -1.92 13.01 -27.49
CA GLN A 351 -0.94 14.00 -27.93
C GLN A 351 0.24 14.00 -26.95
N GLN A 352 1.46 13.74 -27.41
CA GLN A 352 2.69 13.76 -26.59
C GLN A 352 3.05 15.19 -26.13
N MET A 353 2.14 15.83 -25.40
CA MET A 353 2.16 17.24 -25.02
C MET A 353 2.12 17.36 -23.51
N ILE A 354 3.08 18.10 -22.98
CA ILE A 354 3.14 18.55 -21.60
C ILE A 354 2.56 19.95 -21.56
N ILE A 355 1.57 20.15 -20.70
CA ILE A 355 0.94 21.45 -20.46
C ILE A 355 1.32 21.89 -19.06
N PHE A 356 1.99 23.04 -18.95
CA PHE A 356 2.16 23.73 -17.68
C PHE A 356 1.02 24.74 -17.53
N ASP A 357 0.23 24.61 -16.46
CA ASP A 357 -0.88 25.53 -16.18
C ASP A 357 -0.41 26.98 -16.03
N ASN A 358 -1.34 27.93 -15.95
CA ASN A 358 -1.05 29.34 -15.68
C ASN A 358 -1.57 29.81 -14.31
N ASN A 359 -1.88 28.88 -13.41
CA ASN A 359 -2.47 29.18 -12.10
C ASN A 359 -1.46 29.84 -11.16
N GLN A 360 -0.19 29.44 -11.28
CA GLN A 360 0.91 29.96 -10.48
C GLN A 360 2.03 30.49 -11.39
N ILE A 361 2.46 31.73 -11.12
CA ILE A 361 3.60 32.39 -11.77
C ILE A 361 4.73 32.59 -10.74
N ASN A 362 5.95 32.82 -11.21
CA ASN A 362 7.18 32.90 -10.43
C ASN A 362 7.45 31.62 -9.60
N VAL A 363 6.92 30.49 -10.05
CA VAL A 363 7.15 29.16 -9.45
C VAL A 363 7.92 28.28 -10.42
N GLN A 364 8.75 27.40 -9.87
CA GLN A 364 9.39 26.35 -10.63
C GLN A 364 8.43 25.18 -10.80
N LYS A 365 8.22 24.78 -12.05
CA LYS A 365 7.37 23.64 -12.42
C LYS A 365 8.25 22.59 -13.03
N ILE A 366 8.23 21.38 -12.47
CA ILE A 366 9.14 20.32 -12.87
C ILE A 366 8.33 19.10 -13.32
N ILE A 367 8.81 18.46 -14.37
CA ILE A 367 8.36 17.15 -14.78
C ILE A 367 9.58 16.26 -14.91
N TYR A 368 9.43 14.97 -14.67
CA TYR A 368 10.54 14.03 -14.78
C TYR A 368 10.10 12.72 -15.38
N SER A 369 11.06 12.02 -15.96
CA SER A 369 10.83 10.75 -16.60
C SER A 369 10.73 9.59 -15.64
N ASN A 370 10.26 8.46 -16.15
CA ASN A 370 10.53 7.17 -15.53
C ASN A 370 12.05 6.92 -15.45
N ILE A 371 12.44 5.93 -14.65
CA ILE A 371 13.83 5.49 -14.52
C ILE A 371 14.39 5.10 -15.90
N LEU A 372 15.58 5.61 -16.22
CA LEU A 372 16.26 5.43 -17.49
C LEU A 372 17.47 4.50 -17.35
N ASN A 373 17.76 3.76 -18.42
CA ASN A 373 18.93 2.89 -18.51
C ASN A 373 20.20 3.72 -18.79
N LYS A 374 21.15 3.69 -17.85
CA LYS A 374 22.41 4.43 -17.90
C LYS A 374 23.35 4.04 -19.08
N TYR A 375 23.12 2.91 -19.73
CA TYR A 375 23.96 2.41 -20.84
C TYR A 375 23.44 2.79 -22.23
N LYS A 376 22.24 3.36 -22.33
CA LYS A 376 21.61 3.72 -23.59
C LYS A 376 21.83 5.20 -23.95
N THR A 377 21.76 5.48 -25.25
CA THR A 377 21.73 6.86 -25.75
C THR A 377 20.29 7.26 -26.01
N TYR A 378 19.84 8.32 -25.35
CA TYR A 378 18.52 8.90 -25.53
C TYR A 378 18.64 10.11 -26.45
N HIS A 379 17.77 10.19 -27.46
CA HIS A 379 17.61 11.37 -28.31
C HIS A 379 16.13 11.75 -28.35
N ILE A 380 15.83 12.86 -27.67
CA ILE A 380 14.49 13.42 -27.53
C ILE A 380 14.38 14.63 -28.43
N LYS A 381 13.38 14.64 -29.32
CA LYS A 381 13.01 15.82 -30.12
C LYS A 381 11.80 16.49 -29.50
N LEU A 382 11.87 17.79 -29.27
CA LEU A 382 10.80 18.55 -28.64
C LEU A 382 10.59 19.92 -29.28
N LYS A 383 9.35 20.40 -29.27
CA LYS A 383 8.97 21.79 -29.57
C LYS A 383 8.45 22.44 -28.30
N ILE A 384 8.86 23.68 -28.05
CA ILE A 384 8.44 24.44 -26.87
C ILE A 384 7.72 25.69 -27.34
N ASN A 385 6.48 25.86 -26.88
CA ASN A 385 5.77 27.10 -27.01
C ASN A 385 5.83 27.88 -25.69
N LEU A 386 6.71 28.88 -25.64
CA LEU A 386 6.85 29.83 -24.54
C LEU A 386 6.02 31.11 -24.76
N ASN A 387 5.08 31.12 -25.72
CA ASN A 387 4.26 32.26 -26.13
C ASN A 387 5.06 33.54 -26.42
N ASN A 388 6.23 33.39 -27.05
CA ASN A 388 7.17 34.49 -27.34
C ASN A 388 7.66 35.28 -26.12
N GLU A 389 7.43 34.78 -24.90
CA GLU A 389 7.78 35.46 -23.66
C GLU A 389 9.19 35.13 -23.22
N LYS A 390 10.08 36.11 -23.44
CA LYS A 390 11.51 35.96 -23.21
C LYS A 390 11.88 35.90 -21.72
N ARG A 391 10.95 36.17 -20.80
CA ARG A 391 11.19 36.11 -19.34
C ARG A 391 11.16 34.68 -18.78
N GLN A 392 10.70 33.70 -19.56
CA GLN A 392 10.66 32.30 -19.15
C GLN A 392 12.09 31.75 -19.05
N GLN A 393 12.33 30.85 -18.09
CA GLN A 393 13.55 30.05 -18.04
C GLN A 393 13.18 28.58 -18.12
N ILE A 394 13.88 27.85 -18.97
CA ILE A 394 13.76 26.39 -19.07
C ILE A 394 15.11 25.75 -18.78
N GLY A 395 15.07 24.63 -18.06
CA GLY A 395 16.23 23.80 -17.81
C GLY A 395 15.92 22.33 -18.02
N PHE A 396 16.93 21.59 -18.45
CA PHE A 396 16.90 20.15 -18.68
C PHE A 396 17.94 19.51 -17.77
N TYR A 397 17.53 18.51 -17.01
CA TYR A 397 18.30 17.93 -15.92
C TYR A 397 18.44 16.42 -16.11
N LEU A 398 19.61 15.90 -15.79
CA LEU A 398 19.81 14.49 -15.49
C LEU A 398 19.98 14.35 -13.98
N ILE A 399 19.00 13.72 -13.35
CA ILE A 399 18.86 13.64 -11.90
C ILE A 399 19.03 12.20 -11.40
N ASP A 400 19.41 12.08 -10.14
CA ASP A 400 19.21 10.86 -9.37
C ASP A 400 17.74 10.77 -8.95
N TYR A 401 17.08 9.69 -9.32
CA TYR A 401 15.65 9.49 -9.12
C TYR A 401 15.27 9.51 -7.63
N ASN A 402 16.18 9.14 -6.73
CA ASN A 402 15.94 9.21 -5.29
C ASN A 402 15.78 10.65 -4.78
N TYR A 403 16.27 11.64 -5.52
CA TYR A 403 16.21 13.06 -5.17
C TYR A 403 15.28 13.87 -6.08
N LYS A 404 14.39 13.21 -6.85
CA LYS A 404 13.47 13.89 -7.78
C LYS A 404 12.57 14.94 -7.11
N ASP A 405 12.20 14.73 -5.85
CA ASP A 405 11.29 15.60 -5.10
C ASP A 405 12.02 16.72 -4.32
N THR A 406 13.35 16.69 -4.25
CA THR A 406 14.13 17.69 -3.50
C THR A 406 14.60 18.86 -4.36
N PHE A 407 14.30 18.84 -5.67
CA PHE A 407 14.82 19.76 -6.69
C PHE A 407 16.27 20.18 -6.39
N ASN A 408 17.17 19.23 -6.57
CA ASN A 408 18.56 19.44 -6.25
C ASN A 408 19.26 20.20 -7.37
N VAL A 409 19.50 21.50 -7.15
CA VAL A 409 20.31 22.39 -8.00
C VAL A 409 21.73 21.86 -8.27
N LYS A 410 22.15 20.77 -7.62
CA LYS A 410 23.45 20.10 -7.84
C LYS A 410 23.45 19.04 -8.95
N SER A 411 22.33 18.85 -9.65
CA SER A 411 22.22 17.85 -10.73
C SER A 411 22.83 18.38 -12.03
N ASN A 412 23.34 17.47 -12.89
CA ASN A 412 23.82 17.79 -14.23
C ASN A 412 22.68 18.45 -15.03
N HIS A 413 22.85 19.69 -15.46
CA HIS A 413 21.79 20.36 -16.23
C HIS A 413 22.28 21.36 -17.25
N ILE A 414 21.41 21.61 -18.23
CA ILE A 414 21.53 22.64 -19.25
C ILE A 414 20.34 23.57 -19.08
N TYR A 415 20.56 24.88 -19.09
CA TYR A 415 19.51 25.87 -18.90
C TYR A 415 19.64 27.01 -19.89
N MET A 416 18.51 27.63 -20.20
CA MET A 416 18.41 28.74 -21.13
C MET A 416 17.27 29.69 -20.77
N ASN A 417 17.55 30.97 -20.93
CA ASN A 417 16.60 32.08 -20.89
C ASN A 417 17.03 33.13 -21.93
N LYS A 418 16.35 34.28 -21.98
CA LYS A 418 16.70 35.37 -22.92
C LYS A 418 18.15 35.84 -22.87
N ASN A 419 18.70 35.94 -21.67
CA ASN A 419 19.95 36.65 -21.42
C ASN A 419 21.14 35.69 -21.29
N PHE A 420 20.87 34.42 -21.00
CA PHE A 420 21.88 33.44 -20.66
C PHE A 420 21.49 32.04 -21.14
N GLN A 421 22.49 31.28 -21.59
CA GLN A 421 22.42 29.84 -21.73
C GLN A 421 23.74 29.18 -21.32
N GLY A 422 23.67 27.95 -20.81
CA GLY A 422 24.86 27.23 -20.38
C GLY A 422 24.55 25.91 -19.69
N ALA A 423 25.58 25.31 -19.12
CA ALA A 423 25.51 24.03 -18.46
C ALA A 423 26.24 24.07 -17.12
N THR A 424 25.71 23.42 -16.09
CA THR A 424 26.36 23.38 -14.77
C THR A 424 26.32 21.99 -14.15
N ASN A 425 27.12 21.82 -13.10
CA ASN A 425 27.29 20.59 -12.32
C ASN A 425 27.74 19.35 -13.08
N GLY A 426 28.16 19.49 -14.34
CA GLY A 426 28.97 18.48 -15.00
C GLY A 426 30.45 18.80 -14.90
N GLU A 427 31.28 17.92 -15.46
CA GLU A 427 32.73 18.03 -15.48
C GLU A 427 33.22 19.17 -16.36
N LYS A 428 32.46 19.49 -17.41
CA LYS A 428 32.81 20.52 -18.41
C LYS A 428 31.60 21.03 -19.17
N GLU A 429 31.52 22.34 -19.38
CA GLU A 429 30.59 22.98 -20.31
C GLU A 429 31.28 23.21 -21.67
N ILE A 430 30.57 22.96 -22.76
CA ILE A 430 30.94 23.36 -24.11
C ILE A 430 29.73 24.08 -24.71
N LYS A 431 29.91 25.31 -25.17
CA LYS A 431 28.88 26.05 -25.91
C LYS A 431 29.49 26.82 -27.06
N TYR A 432 28.75 26.91 -28.15
CA TYR A 432 29.09 27.77 -29.30
C TYR A 432 27.80 28.26 -29.95
N GLN A 433 27.93 29.35 -30.74
CA GLN A 433 26.88 29.98 -31.56
C GLN A 433 25.90 30.89 -30.79
N LYS A 434 24.69 31.09 -31.35
CA LYS A 434 23.69 32.07 -30.90
C LYS A 434 22.99 31.61 -29.62
N LEU A 435 22.31 32.54 -28.93
CA LEU A 435 21.41 32.15 -27.85
C LEU A 435 20.16 31.50 -28.46
N PHE A 436 19.63 30.44 -27.85
CA PHE A 436 18.39 29.80 -28.30
C PHE A 436 17.26 30.84 -28.41
N PHE A 437 17.13 31.75 -27.44
CA PHE A 437 16.09 32.79 -27.42
C PHE A 437 16.23 33.88 -28.49
N ASP A 438 17.33 33.92 -29.25
CA ASP A 438 17.49 34.87 -30.36
C ASP A 438 16.70 34.44 -31.60
N PHE A 439 16.46 33.14 -31.78
CA PHE A 439 15.81 32.59 -32.97
C PHE A 439 14.72 31.55 -32.69
N MET A 440 14.66 30.99 -31.48
CA MET A 440 13.68 29.96 -31.12
C MET A 440 12.26 30.52 -31.17
N ASN A 441 11.38 29.80 -31.87
CA ASN A 441 9.95 30.06 -31.92
C ASN A 441 9.19 28.72 -31.78
N GLN A 442 7.86 28.74 -31.85
CA GLN A 442 7.01 27.55 -31.69
C GLN A 442 7.30 26.41 -32.69
N ASN A 443 7.96 26.72 -33.82
CA ASN A 443 8.34 25.73 -34.84
C ASN A 443 9.76 25.18 -34.65
N THR A 444 10.55 25.74 -33.73
CA THR A 444 11.92 25.28 -33.47
C THR A 444 11.90 23.93 -32.78
N THR A 445 12.46 22.93 -33.44
CA THR A 445 12.75 21.63 -32.84
C THR A 445 14.05 21.72 -32.05
N LEU A 446 14.00 21.31 -30.80
CA LEU A 446 15.17 21.07 -29.97
C LEU A 446 15.44 19.58 -29.90
N ASN A 447 16.71 19.23 -30.06
CA ASN A 447 17.25 17.90 -29.92
C ASN A 447 17.99 17.84 -28.58
N VAL A 448 17.48 17.02 -27.65
CA VAL A 448 18.15 16.72 -26.38
C VAL A 448 18.74 15.33 -26.48
N VAL A 449 20.06 15.24 -26.43
CA VAL A 449 20.78 13.96 -26.54
C VAL A 449 21.58 13.71 -25.28
N PHE A 450 21.41 12.53 -24.68
CA PHE A 450 22.25 12.15 -23.55
C PHE A 450 22.58 10.66 -23.50
N ASN A 451 23.76 10.37 -22.99
CA ASN A 451 24.23 9.03 -22.65
C ASN A 451 25.09 9.14 -21.39
N TYR A 452 24.60 8.56 -20.29
CA TYR A 452 25.28 8.62 -18.99
C TYR A 452 26.65 7.95 -19.04
N ASN A 453 26.76 6.77 -19.66
CA ASN A 453 28.02 6.06 -19.73
C ASN A 453 29.11 6.83 -20.50
N ASN A 454 28.72 7.45 -21.63
CA ASN A 454 29.61 8.24 -22.49
C ASN A 454 29.81 9.68 -21.99
N LYS A 455 29.27 10.02 -20.81
CA LYS A 455 29.26 11.36 -20.22
C LYS A 455 28.73 12.45 -21.18
N LEU A 456 27.74 12.12 -21.99
CA LEU A 456 27.15 13.01 -23.00
C LEU A 456 25.84 13.57 -22.49
N PHE A 457 25.69 14.90 -22.49
CA PHE A 457 24.41 15.57 -22.38
C PHE A 457 24.45 16.86 -23.21
N GLU A 458 23.65 16.96 -24.28
CA GLU A 458 23.69 18.09 -25.19
C GLU A 458 22.30 18.50 -25.68
N ILE A 459 22.19 19.77 -26.07
CA ILE A 459 20.99 20.40 -26.62
C ILE A 459 21.38 21.21 -27.85
N TYR A 460 20.67 21.00 -28.96
CA TYR A 460 20.85 21.73 -30.21
C TYR A 460 19.55 21.82 -31.02
N ASP A 461 19.42 22.82 -31.90
CA ASP A 461 18.34 22.87 -32.90
C ASP A 461 18.70 22.10 -34.18
N ASP A 462 17.72 21.78 -35.03
CA ASP A 462 17.94 21.01 -36.27
C ASP A 462 18.99 21.64 -37.21
N ASN A 463 19.11 22.97 -37.21
CA ASN A 463 20.10 23.69 -38.04
C ASN A 463 21.43 23.93 -37.29
N LYS A 464 21.55 23.47 -36.04
CA LYS A 464 22.70 23.72 -35.15
C LYS A 464 23.12 25.19 -35.18
N GLN A 465 22.16 26.09 -34.99
CA GLN A 465 22.38 27.52 -34.77
C GLN A 465 22.66 27.84 -33.29
N ALA A 466 22.25 26.96 -32.37
CA ALA A 466 22.70 26.94 -30.99
C ALA A 466 23.09 25.51 -30.59
N TYR A 467 24.16 25.42 -29.79
CA TYR A 467 24.62 24.15 -29.22
C TYR A 467 25.15 24.36 -27.80
N ILE A 468 24.67 23.54 -26.87
CA ILE A 468 25.17 23.46 -25.50
C ILE A 468 25.41 22.00 -25.15
N LYS A 469 26.57 21.69 -24.59
CA LYS A 469 26.92 20.37 -24.07
C LYS A 469 27.45 20.47 -22.64
N ASN A 470 26.94 19.56 -21.82
CA ASN A 470 27.40 19.26 -20.48
C ASN A 470 28.07 17.88 -20.47
N VAL A 471 29.34 17.82 -20.07
CA VAL A 471 30.01 16.53 -19.82
C VAL A 471 29.54 16.02 -18.45
N ILE A 472 28.77 14.94 -18.43
CA ILE A 472 28.10 14.47 -17.20
C ILE A 472 29.12 14.13 -16.11
N ASP A 473 28.98 14.76 -14.93
CA ASP A 473 29.60 14.30 -13.68
C ASP A 473 28.77 13.15 -13.11
N LYS A 474 29.30 11.94 -13.24
CA LYS A 474 28.67 10.70 -12.79
C LYS A 474 28.46 10.67 -11.26
N ASN A 475 29.24 11.42 -10.49
CA ASN A 475 29.12 11.45 -9.03
C ASN A 475 27.82 12.12 -8.55
N LYS A 476 27.16 12.88 -9.41
CA LYS A 476 25.86 13.52 -9.11
C LYS A 476 24.66 12.57 -9.24
N ILE A 477 24.84 11.37 -9.82
CA ILE A 477 23.75 10.41 -10.08
C ILE A 477 24.19 9.03 -9.59
N GLN A 478 24.09 8.80 -8.27
CA GLN A 478 24.56 7.59 -7.62
C GLN A 478 23.58 6.41 -7.82
N GLY A 479 22.28 6.68 -7.70
CA GLY A 479 21.19 5.73 -7.85
C GLY A 479 20.67 5.61 -9.29
N GLU A 480 19.36 5.47 -9.42
CA GLU A 480 18.67 5.39 -10.71
C GLU A 480 18.66 6.76 -11.41
N MET A 481 18.76 6.79 -12.74
CA MET A 481 18.79 8.04 -13.50
C MET A 481 17.40 8.40 -14.03
N ALA A 482 17.04 9.68 -14.00
CA ALA A 482 15.89 10.20 -14.74
C ALA A 482 16.21 11.52 -15.45
N PHE A 483 15.44 11.83 -16.48
CA PHE A 483 15.49 13.09 -17.21
C PHE A 483 14.37 14.01 -16.74
N ALA A 484 14.66 15.27 -16.45
CA ALA A 484 13.67 16.23 -15.98
C ALA A 484 13.70 17.53 -16.78
N ILE A 485 12.53 18.14 -16.93
CA ILE A 485 12.36 19.48 -17.51
C ILE A 485 11.84 20.38 -16.40
N ASN A 486 12.54 21.47 -16.15
CA ASN A 486 12.14 22.52 -15.22
C ASN A 486 11.77 23.77 -15.99
N LEU A 487 10.63 24.37 -15.67
CA LEU A 487 10.16 25.64 -16.20
C LEU A 487 9.97 26.62 -15.04
N GLN A 488 10.67 27.74 -15.08
CA GLN A 488 10.34 28.88 -14.22
C GLN A 488 9.40 29.81 -15.00
N GLN A 489 8.12 29.76 -14.62
CA GLN A 489 7.07 30.42 -15.37
C GLN A 489 6.76 31.82 -14.85
N ASN A 490 7.09 32.86 -15.61
CA ASN A 490 6.96 34.26 -15.20
C ASN A 490 5.77 35.00 -15.85
N ILE A 491 4.82 34.29 -16.46
CA ILE A 491 3.66 34.85 -17.18
C ILE A 491 2.39 34.03 -16.90
N ARG A 492 1.22 34.65 -17.07
CA ARG A 492 -0.10 34.02 -16.85
C ARG A 492 -0.67 33.34 -18.11
N GLU A 493 0.18 32.67 -18.87
CA GLU A 493 -0.23 31.91 -20.05
C GLU A 493 0.32 30.49 -19.96
N GLN A 494 -0.43 29.53 -20.51
CA GLN A 494 0.00 28.13 -20.52
C GLN A 494 1.25 27.96 -21.38
N VAL A 495 2.18 27.13 -20.92
CA VAL A 495 3.37 26.74 -21.67
C VAL A 495 3.20 25.31 -22.15
N TYR A 496 3.47 25.08 -23.43
CA TYR A 496 3.32 23.76 -24.05
C TYR A 496 4.69 23.21 -24.45
N ILE A 497 4.96 21.96 -24.10
CA ILE A 497 6.10 21.20 -24.62
C ILE A 497 5.57 19.99 -25.36
N SER A 498 5.74 19.97 -26.68
CA SER A 498 5.41 18.82 -27.52
C SER A 498 6.64 17.95 -27.70
N ILE A 499 6.58 16.70 -27.27
CA ILE A 499 7.59 15.69 -27.58
C ILE A 499 7.26 15.13 -28.96
N LEU A 500 8.15 15.31 -29.92
CA LEU A 500 7.96 14.86 -31.30
C LEU A 500 8.38 13.40 -31.48
N SER A 501 9.48 13.01 -30.83
CA SER A 501 10.00 11.65 -30.88
C SER A 501 10.96 11.40 -29.73
N VAL A 502 11.00 10.16 -29.26
CA VAL A 502 12.05 9.65 -28.39
C VAL A 502 12.67 8.46 -29.11
N SER A 503 13.99 8.49 -29.29
CA SER A 503 14.73 7.34 -29.81
C SER A 503 15.78 6.91 -28.81
N VAL A 504 15.96 5.59 -28.69
CA VAL A 504 16.93 4.98 -27.79
C VAL A 504 17.81 4.02 -28.57
N ASN A 505 19.11 4.26 -28.51
CA ASN A 505 20.13 3.46 -29.16
C ASN A 505 20.97 2.71 -28.13
#